data_AF-A0A955N8Z1-F1
#
_entry.id   AF-A0A955N8Z1-F1
#
_cell.length_a   1.000
_cell.length_b   1.000
_cell.length_c   1.000
_cell.angle_alpha   90.00
_cell.angle_beta   90.00
_cell.angle_gamma   90.00
#
_symmetry.space_group_name_H-M   'P 1'
#
loop_
_entity.id
_entity.type
_entity.pdbx_description
1 polymer ?
#
loop_
_entity_poly.entity_id
_entity_poly.type
_entity_poly.pdbx_seq_one_letter_code
_entity_poly.pdbx_strand_id
1 'polypeptide(L)'
;MPRKKSSSKIIHSEFPKAPTGIQGLDDITEGGLPRGRTTLVCGSPGCGKTLLGIEFLVHGATQMGEPGVMLAFEETAEELAQNVRSLGFDL
;
A
#
# COMPACT_ATOMS: atom_id res chain seq x y z
N MET A 1 -49.19 -13.33 -17.05
CA MET A 1 -48.13 -13.95 -16.23
C MET A 1 -46.81 -13.22 -16.48
N PRO A 2 -46.23 -12.50 -15.51
CA PRO A 2 -44.99 -11.76 -15.71
C PRO A 2 -43.77 -12.67 -15.54
N ARG A 3 -42.81 -12.58 -16.47
CA ARG A 3 -41.53 -13.29 -16.45
C ARG A 3 -40.65 -12.76 -15.30
N LYS A 4 -40.30 -13.61 -14.33
CA LYS A 4 -39.23 -13.33 -13.34
C LYS A 4 -37.92 -13.11 -14.10
N LYS A 5 -37.38 -11.90 -14.06
CA LYS A 5 -35.97 -11.64 -14.43
C LYS A 5 -35.10 -12.22 -13.31
N SER A 6 -34.37 -13.28 -13.62
CA SER A 6 -33.32 -13.82 -12.76
C SER A 6 -32.16 -12.84 -12.75
N SER A 7 -32.06 -12.03 -11.71
CA SER A 7 -30.93 -11.11 -11.48
C SER A 7 -29.69 -11.95 -11.21
N SER A 8 -28.77 -12.01 -12.18
CA SER A 8 -27.44 -12.59 -12.01
C SER A 8 -26.73 -11.84 -10.88
N LYS A 9 -26.55 -12.50 -9.73
CA LYS A 9 -25.74 -11.98 -8.62
C LYS A 9 -24.31 -11.83 -9.14
N ILE A 10 -23.83 -10.59 -9.27
CA ILE A 10 -22.40 -10.34 -9.48
C ILE A 10 -21.72 -10.79 -8.18
N ILE A 11 -20.96 -11.87 -8.26
CA ILE A 11 -20.11 -12.31 -7.15
C ILE A 11 -18.93 -11.33 -7.15
N HIS A 12 -18.94 -10.35 -6.26
CA HIS A 12 -17.72 -9.59 -5.97
C HIS A 12 -16.76 -10.57 -5.30
N SER A 13 -15.76 -11.05 -6.04
CA SER A 13 -14.64 -11.75 -5.42
C SER A 13 -13.85 -10.72 -4.61
N GLU A 14 -14.06 -10.68 -3.30
CA GLU A 14 -13.20 -9.88 -2.42
C GLU A 14 -11.76 -10.41 -2.56
N PHE A 15 -10.89 -9.57 -3.06
CA PHE A 15 -9.47 -9.90 -3.13
C PHE A 15 -8.84 -9.62 -1.77
N PRO A 16 -7.99 -10.51 -1.24
CA PRO A 16 -7.32 -10.28 0.03
C PRO A 16 -6.49 -8.99 -0.05
N LYS A 17 -6.55 -8.17 1.00
CA LYS A 17 -5.84 -6.89 1.10
C LYS A 17 -4.64 -6.98 2.06
N ALA A 18 -3.62 -6.17 1.80
CA ALA A 18 -2.44 -5.94 2.63
C ALA A 18 -2.61 -4.58 3.30
N PRO A 19 -2.87 -4.54 4.62
CA PRO A 19 -2.93 -3.28 5.36
C PRO A 19 -1.63 -2.49 5.15
N THR A 20 -1.75 -1.19 4.94
CA THR A 20 -0.59 -0.31 4.76
C THR A 20 -0.06 0.26 6.07
N GLY A 21 -0.90 0.30 7.10
CA GLY A 21 -0.59 0.97 8.37
C GLY A 21 -0.55 2.51 8.26
N ILE A 22 -0.80 3.08 7.07
CA ILE A 22 -0.81 4.52 6.85
C ILE A 22 -2.18 5.06 7.24
N GLN A 23 -2.19 6.03 8.16
CA GLN A 23 -3.42 6.59 8.70
C GLN A 23 -4.34 7.12 7.58
N GLY A 24 -5.58 6.61 7.56
CA GLY A 24 -6.62 6.99 6.60
C GLY A 24 -6.51 6.31 5.23
N LEU A 25 -5.34 5.82 4.81
CA LEU A 25 -5.20 5.14 3.52
C LEU A 25 -5.90 3.78 3.52
N ASP A 26 -5.79 3.03 4.62
CA ASP A 26 -6.45 1.72 4.77
C ASP A 26 -7.98 1.87 4.82
N ASP A 27 -8.49 2.97 5.36
CA ASP A 27 -9.93 3.28 5.36
C ASP A 27 -10.43 3.57 3.93
N ILE A 28 -9.69 4.40 3.18
CA ILE A 28 -10.01 4.76 1.79
C ILE A 28 -9.95 3.53 0.87
N THR A 29 -9.02 2.62 1.13
CA THR A 29 -8.79 1.43 0.31
C THR A 29 -9.54 0.19 0.80
N GLU A 30 -10.36 0.33 1.84
CA GLU A 30 -11.16 -0.74 2.45
C GLU A 30 -10.28 -1.93 2.87
N GLY A 31 -9.24 -1.67 3.66
CA GLY A 31 -8.34 -2.66 4.25
C GLY A 31 -6.95 -2.78 3.61
N GLY A 32 -6.59 -1.83 2.73
CA GLY A 32 -5.24 -1.72 2.16
C GLY A 32 -5.11 -2.16 0.69
N LEU A 33 -3.88 -2.44 0.28
CA LEU A 33 -3.53 -2.73 -1.12
C LEU A 33 -3.86 -4.18 -1.50
N PRO A 34 -4.26 -4.50 -2.75
CA PRO A 34 -4.54 -5.88 -3.13
C PRO A 34 -3.31 -6.79 -3.00
N ARG A 35 -3.40 -7.86 -2.19
CA ARG A 35 -2.32 -8.85 -2.02
C ARG A 35 -2.02 -9.56 -3.34
N GLY A 36 -0.72 -9.83 -3.57
CA GLY A 36 -0.24 -10.55 -4.76
C GLY A 36 -0.41 -9.78 -6.07
N ARG A 37 -0.60 -8.46 -6.01
CA ARG A 37 -0.76 -7.59 -7.18
C ARG A 37 0.07 -6.33 -7.06
N THR A 38 0.43 -5.77 -8.20
CA THR A 38 1.11 -4.49 -8.29
C THR A 38 0.11 -3.35 -8.11
N THR A 39 0.47 -2.38 -7.25
CA THR A 39 -0.23 -1.09 -7.14
C THR A 39 0.65 0.00 -7.73
N LEU A 40 0.12 0.78 -8.67
CA LEU A 40 0.82 1.91 -9.26
C LEU A 40 0.48 3.19 -8.49
N VAL A 41 1.49 3.87 -7.95
CA VAL A 41 1.36 5.17 -7.30
C VAL A 41 1.97 6.24 -8.20
N CYS A 42 1.15 7.20 -8.65
CA CYS A 42 1.58 8.26 -9.56
C CYS A 42 1.33 9.65 -8.96
N GLY A 43 2.22 10.59 -9.28
CA GLY A 43 2.13 11.98 -8.84
C GLY A 43 3.38 12.78 -9.20
N SER A 44 3.25 14.11 -9.18
CA SER A 44 4.35 15.05 -9.46
C SER A 44 5.53 14.87 -8.49
N PRO A 45 6.72 15.42 -8.81
CA PRO A 45 7.82 15.51 -7.85
C PRO A 45 7.36 16.15 -6.54
N GLY A 46 7.82 15.62 -5.39
CA GLY A 46 7.42 16.14 -4.08
C GLY A 46 6.06 15.68 -3.55
N CYS A 47 5.24 14.92 -4.30
CA CYS A 47 3.93 14.44 -3.82
C CYS A 47 3.99 13.27 -2.81
N GLY A 48 5.17 12.89 -2.28
CA GLY A 48 5.29 11.84 -1.26
C GLY A 48 5.27 10.39 -1.76
N LYS A 49 5.57 10.12 -3.04
CA LYS A 49 5.58 8.76 -3.60
C LYS A 49 6.57 7.83 -2.89
N THR A 50 7.83 8.27 -2.76
CA THR A 50 8.89 7.54 -2.08
C THR A 50 8.52 7.31 -0.61
N LEU A 51 8.00 8.35 0.04
CA LEU A 51 7.54 8.30 1.43
C LEU A 51 6.46 7.23 1.64
N LEU A 52 5.42 7.20 0.79
CA LEU A 52 4.37 6.18 0.86
C LEU A 52 4.94 4.77 0.71
N GLY A 53 5.85 4.56 -0.24
CA GLY A 53 6.49 3.26 -0.45
C GLY A 53 7.32 2.81 0.77
N ILE A 54 8.07 3.73 1.36
CA ILE A 54 8.87 3.47 2.56
C ILE A 54 7.98 3.16 3.76
N GLU A 55 6.98 3.99 4.06
CA GLU A 55 6.06 3.77 5.20
C GLU A 55 5.34 2.42 5.08
N PHE A 56 4.92 2.04 3.87
CA PHE A 56 4.33 0.73 3.62
C PHE A 56 5.27 -0.42 4.03
N LEU A 57 6.55 -0.34 3.65
CA LEU A 57 7.55 -1.36 3.99
C LEU A 57 7.89 -1.36 5.48
N VAL A 58 8.04 -0.17 6.09
CA VAL A 58 8.37 -0.01 7.51
C VAL A 58 7.25 -0.54 8.39
N HIS A 59 5.99 -0.18 8.10
CA HIS A 59 4.84 -0.72 8.82
C HIS A 59 4.67 -2.22 8.59
N GLY A 60 4.90 -2.70 7.37
CA GLY A 60 4.97 -4.13 7.08
C GLY A 60 5.95 -4.85 7.99
N ALA A 61 7.19 -4.36 8.07
CA ALA A 61 8.24 -4.98 8.86
C ALA A 61 8.01 -4.88 10.37
N THR A 62 7.62 -3.70 10.87
CA THR A 62 7.58 -3.40 12.31
C THR A 62 6.25 -3.75 12.98
N GLN A 63 5.13 -3.68 12.26
CA GLN A 63 3.79 -3.89 12.82
C GLN A 63 3.18 -5.22 12.39
N MET A 64 3.49 -5.69 11.16
CA MET A 64 2.90 -6.91 10.59
C MET A 64 3.88 -8.09 10.55
N GLY A 65 5.17 -7.86 10.78
CA GLY A 65 6.20 -8.89 10.65
C GLY A 65 6.40 -9.36 9.20
N GLU A 66 6.03 -8.54 8.23
CA GLU A 66 6.15 -8.83 6.80
C GLU A 66 7.45 -8.19 6.24
N PRO A 67 8.44 -8.98 5.80
CA PRO A 67 9.69 -8.43 5.26
C PRO A 67 9.44 -7.72 3.92
N GLY A 68 10.15 -6.62 3.71
CA GLY A 68 10.00 -5.76 2.53
C GLY A 68 11.34 -5.42 1.87
N VAL A 69 11.30 -5.09 0.57
CA VAL A 69 12.47 -4.63 -0.20
C VAL A 69 12.11 -3.34 -0.93
N MET A 70 12.93 -2.32 -0.75
CA MET A 70 12.87 -1.07 -1.52
C MET A 70 13.93 -1.12 -2.64
N LEU A 71 13.49 -0.90 -3.88
CA LEU A 71 14.38 -0.76 -5.01
C LEU A 71 14.25 0.67 -5.56
N ALA A 72 15.32 1.44 -5.45
CA ALA A 72 15.39 2.83 -5.88
C ALA A 72 16.41 3.02 -6.99
N PHE A 73 16.15 3.96 -7.89
CA PHE A 73 17.01 4.28 -9.03
C PHE A 73 17.65 5.68 -8.94
N GLU A 74 17.06 6.59 -8.16
CA GLU A 74 17.52 7.98 -8.07
C GLU A 74 18.26 8.28 -6.76
N GLU A 75 17.84 7.67 -5.65
CA GLU A 75 18.41 7.88 -4.31
C GLU A 75 19.20 6.64 -3.86
N THR A 76 20.27 6.87 -3.11
CA THR A 76 21.06 5.80 -2.48
C THR A 76 20.35 5.23 -1.25
N ALA A 77 20.75 4.02 -0.83
CA ALA A 77 20.20 3.39 0.37
C ALA A 77 20.42 4.24 1.64
N GLU A 78 21.55 4.94 1.73
CA GLU A 78 21.88 5.79 2.88
C GLU A 78 20.97 7.04 2.93
N GLU A 79 20.75 7.69 1.79
CA GLU A 79 19.83 8.84 1.69
C GLU A 79 18.39 8.42 2.06
N LEU A 80 17.94 7.28 1.55
CA LEU A 80 16.63 6.74 1.92
C LEU A 80 16.55 6.46 3.43
N ALA A 81 17.56 5.80 4.02
CA ALA A 81 17.60 5.53 5.46
C ALA A 81 17.55 6.82 6.30
N GLN A 82 18.27 7.87 5.89
CA GLN A 82 18.21 9.17 6.54
C GLN A 82 16.82 9.80 6.45
N ASN A 83 16.17 9.72 5.29
CA ASN A 83 14.79 10.17 5.13
C ASN A 83 13.86 9.42 6.09
N VAL A 84 14.00 8.10 6.22
CA VAL A 84 13.14 7.31 7.12
C VAL A 84 13.38 7.66 8.59
N ARG A 85 14.64 7.85 9.00
CA ARG A 85 14.99 8.31 10.35
C ARG A 85 14.36 9.66 10.69
N SER A 86 14.25 10.56 9.71
CA SER A 86 13.61 11.86 9.90
C SER A 86 12.11 11.77 10.23
N LEU A 87 11.46 10.65 9.88
CA LEU A 87 10.05 10.38 10.18
C LEU A 87 9.85 9.75 11.58
N GLY A 88 10.93 9.49 12.32
CA GLY A 88 10.88 8.90 13.65
C GLY A 88 10.98 7.37 13.69
N PHE A 89 11.33 6.74 12.57
CA PHE A 89 11.62 5.30 12.54
C PHE A 89 13.11 5.04 12.79
N ASP A 90 13.41 4.05 13.62
CA ASP A 90 14.79 3.62 13.88
C ASP A 90 15.21 2.57 12.84
N LEU A 91 16.09 2.97 11.93
CA LEU A 91 16.53 2.21 10.75
C LEU A 91 18.04 2.20 10.61
#